data_AF-A0A6B1BFQ5-F1
#
_entry.id   AF-A0A6B1BFQ5-F1
#
_cell.length_a   1.000
_cell.length_b   1.000
_cell.length_c   1.000
_cell.angle_alpha   90.00
_cell.angle_beta   90.00
_cell.angle_gamma   90.00
#
_symmetry.space_group_name_H-M   'P 1'
#
loop_
_entity.id
_entity.type
_entity.pdbx_description
1 polymer ?
#
loop_
_entity_poly.entity_id
_entity_poly.type
_entity_poly.pdbx_seq_one_letter_code
_entity_poly.pdbx_strand_id
1 'polypeptide(L)'
;MTSVTTPAELASRDNIVKILQESGLQEPSLIDMLDYAIELFESMGLGKEYYGYHNIDHELAVTYISLLSTCTTKNKMNFTKSDIRHIYTAALFHDFDPLKIMDKPHEMSVLSFITSNKDVLNMMRKADVDLNIVKMLILRTTHPWSGQTRDVAQAKIDECFASSELTRDNVELQEHYMNLGWYLSVVDRICGYALGDFAHAMVLAKMNAHALAWHPSLIVRRSVAYFEDLLNNESKMCQHVLSSIPYELRKNFFNAVLSFMHLRTKEITIQAEYTYDNLRFVPTIETMEARNNPEFISTLFDIFAELPKPLQFSPESFEQSIRDPEIILNTLRLNNCTGEILGFAKGGPLESYTLDPRINDVNYALHNTVFLEPLALRMGYWGLGGGQQMRHLFVMQAHTKMFKYLTSFALRDVIQSRIDREEAEFVAKFDPERWDYYRIKL
;
A
#
# COMPACT_ATOMS: atom_id res chain seq x y z
N MET A 1 18.96 24.21 -7.03
CA MET A 1 17.83 23.38 -6.56
C MET A 1 18.43 22.05 -6.14
N THR A 2 18.57 21.81 -4.84
CA THR A 2 18.92 20.47 -4.33
C THR A 2 17.79 19.53 -4.74
N SER A 3 18.09 18.51 -5.53
CA SER A 3 17.12 17.48 -5.90
C SER A 3 16.53 16.88 -4.62
N VAL A 4 15.21 16.91 -4.48
CA VAL A 4 14.53 16.21 -3.39
C VAL A 4 14.77 14.73 -3.61
N THR A 5 15.61 14.12 -2.78
CA THR A 5 15.90 12.69 -2.84
C THR A 5 14.60 11.93 -2.55
N THR A 6 14.19 11.04 -3.45
CA THR A 6 12.95 10.26 -3.27
C THR A 6 13.12 9.22 -2.15
N PRO A 7 12.02 8.72 -1.56
CA PRO A 7 12.09 7.63 -0.57
C PRO A 7 12.89 6.41 -1.07
N ALA A 8 12.69 6.01 -2.33
CA ALA A 8 13.40 4.89 -2.95
C ALA A 8 14.89 5.17 -3.18
N GLU A 9 15.26 6.42 -3.50
CA GLU A 9 16.68 6.82 -3.59
C GLU A 9 17.36 6.82 -2.22
N LEU A 10 16.67 7.27 -1.16
CA LEU A 10 17.17 7.24 0.21
C LEU A 10 17.45 5.81 0.68
N ALA A 11 16.49 4.90 0.51
CA ALA A 11 16.62 3.49 0.88
C ALA A 11 17.29 2.63 -0.21
N SER A 12 18.04 3.23 -1.12
CA SER A 12 18.70 2.51 -2.21
C SER A 12 19.75 1.51 -1.71
N ARG A 13 20.01 0.51 -2.55
CA ARG A 13 21.10 -0.46 -2.37
C ARG A 13 22.43 0.20 -1.96
N ASP A 14 22.83 1.25 -2.67
CA ASP A 14 24.12 1.92 -2.43
C ASP A 14 24.18 2.58 -1.06
N ASN A 15 23.08 3.16 -0.59
CA ASN A 15 23.00 3.75 0.75
C ASN A 15 23.01 2.69 1.85
N ILE A 16 22.36 1.54 1.63
CA ILE A 16 22.43 0.39 2.54
C ILE A 16 23.87 -0.13 2.64
N VAL A 17 24.54 -0.35 1.51
CA VAL A 17 25.95 -0.79 1.46
C VAL A 17 26.86 0.21 2.17
N LYS A 18 26.63 1.51 1.97
CA LYS A 18 27.39 2.57 2.66
C LYS A 18 27.26 2.47 4.17
N ILE A 19 26.04 2.27 4.71
CA ILE A 19 25.84 2.15 6.17
C ILE A 19 26.54 0.89 6.71
N LEU A 20 26.45 -0.24 5.99
CA LEU A 20 27.16 -1.47 6.38
C LEU A 20 28.67 -1.23 6.49
N GLN A 21 29.26 -0.56 5.50
CA GLN A 21 30.69 -0.24 5.47
C GLN A 21 31.10 0.69 6.62
N GLU A 22 30.36 1.78 6.83
CA GLU A 22 30.59 2.76 7.91
C GLU A 22 30.44 2.14 9.31
N SER A 23 29.61 1.11 9.43
CA SER A 23 29.37 0.36 10.68
C SER A 23 30.38 -0.77 10.92
N GLY A 24 31.33 -0.96 10.00
CA GLY A 24 32.33 -2.03 10.08
C GLY A 24 31.74 -3.43 9.93
N LEU A 25 30.67 -3.56 9.13
CA LEU A 25 30.04 -4.81 8.67
C LEU A 25 30.35 -4.98 7.18
N GLN A 26 31.59 -5.36 6.87
CA GLN A 26 32.14 -5.39 5.51
C GLN A 26 32.19 -6.81 4.92
N GLU A 27 31.51 -7.76 5.55
CA GLU A 27 31.43 -9.14 5.08
C GLU A 27 30.76 -9.19 3.70
N PRO A 28 31.42 -9.76 2.66
CA PRO A 28 30.84 -9.84 1.32
C PRO A 28 29.48 -10.52 1.28
N SER A 29 29.24 -11.49 2.16
CA SER A 29 27.98 -12.23 2.25
C SER A 29 26.77 -11.37 2.62
N LEU A 30 26.96 -10.22 3.28
CA LEU A 30 25.85 -9.29 3.54
C LEU A 30 25.44 -8.53 2.28
N ILE A 31 26.42 -8.17 1.45
CA ILE A 31 26.19 -7.51 0.15
C ILE A 31 25.58 -8.51 -0.84
N ASP A 32 26.12 -9.73 -0.90
CA ASP A 32 25.58 -10.81 -1.73
C ASP A 32 24.10 -11.08 -1.39
N MET A 33 23.75 -11.03 -0.10
CA MET A 33 22.38 -11.23 0.37
C MET A 33 21.43 -10.10 -0.04
N LEU A 34 21.89 -8.86 -0.01
CA LEU A 34 21.12 -7.70 -0.50
C LEU A 34 20.82 -7.84 -1.99
N ASP A 35 21.85 -8.16 -2.77
CA ASP A 35 21.76 -8.26 -4.23
C ASP A 35 20.82 -9.41 -4.61
N TYR A 36 20.97 -10.54 -3.93
CA TYR A 36 20.09 -11.68 -4.09
C TYR A 36 18.63 -11.34 -3.77
N ALA A 37 18.35 -10.62 -2.67
CA ALA A 37 16.99 -10.22 -2.34
C ALA A 37 16.39 -9.30 -3.41
N ILE A 38 17.15 -8.30 -3.90
CA ILE A 38 16.69 -7.41 -4.97
C ILE A 38 16.38 -8.20 -6.25
N GLU A 39 17.31 -9.04 -6.71
CA GLU A 39 17.12 -9.86 -7.91
C GLU A 39 15.91 -10.80 -7.78
N LEU A 40 15.71 -11.37 -6.59
CA LEU A 40 14.62 -12.26 -6.30
C LEU A 40 13.26 -11.57 -6.42
N PHE A 41 13.07 -10.41 -5.76
CA PHE A 41 11.83 -9.64 -5.87
C PHE A 41 11.55 -9.21 -7.31
N GLU A 42 12.56 -8.70 -8.02
CA GLU A 42 12.43 -8.28 -9.43
C GLU A 42 12.02 -9.46 -10.32
N SER A 43 12.66 -10.62 -10.15
CA SER A 43 12.37 -11.83 -10.95
C SER A 43 10.96 -12.40 -10.74
N MET A 44 10.35 -12.11 -9.59
CA MET A 44 9.00 -12.54 -9.23
C MET A 44 7.92 -11.50 -9.56
N GLY A 45 8.29 -10.39 -10.21
CA GLY A 45 7.35 -9.32 -10.53
C GLY A 45 6.92 -8.50 -9.31
N LEU A 46 7.70 -8.54 -8.23
CA LEU A 46 7.53 -7.76 -7.00
C LEU A 46 8.54 -6.61 -6.89
N GLY A 47 9.14 -6.27 -8.04
CA GLY A 47 10.07 -5.17 -8.19
C GLY A 47 9.43 -3.78 -8.09
N LYS A 48 10.14 -2.76 -8.52
CA LYS A 48 9.71 -1.34 -8.39
C LYS A 48 8.41 -0.98 -9.11
N GLU A 49 8.09 -1.71 -10.18
CA GLU A 49 6.87 -1.49 -10.96
C GLU A 49 5.64 -2.16 -10.32
N TYR A 50 5.83 -2.98 -9.27
CA TYR A 50 4.74 -3.63 -8.55
C TYR A 50 4.03 -2.64 -7.61
N TYR A 51 2.71 -2.54 -7.75
CA TYR A 51 1.87 -1.62 -6.96
C TYR A 51 1.55 -2.11 -5.54
N GLY A 52 1.69 -3.39 -5.23
CA GLY A 52 1.38 -3.86 -3.86
C GLY A 52 2.32 -3.26 -2.82
N TYR A 53 1.86 -3.22 -1.56
CA TYR A 53 2.64 -2.60 -0.47
C TYR A 53 3.94 -3.37 -0.19
N HIS A 54 3.85 -4.70 -0.22
CA HIS A 54 4.94 -5.61 0.11
C HIS A 54 5.76 -5.91 -1.15
N ASN A 55 6.59 -4.93 -1.53
CA ASN A 55 7.45 -4.91 -2.71
C ASN A 55 8.92 -4.64 -2.31
N ILE A 56 9.84 -4.65 -3.29
CA ILE A 56 11.27 -4.44 -2.99
C ILE A 56 11.57 -3.08 -2.33
N ASP A 57 10.86 -2.01 -2.70
CA ASP A 57 11.08 -0.68 -2.11
C ASP A 57 10.72 -0.68 -0.62
N HIS A 58 9.69 -1.44 -0.22
CA HIS A 58 9.34 -1.62 1.18
C HIS A 58 10.42 -2.38 1.96
N GLU A 59 10.90 -3.53 1.46
CA GLU A 59 11.95 -4.31 2.14
C GLU A 59 13.25 -3.50 2.30
N LEU A 60 13.63 -2.75 1.27
CA LEU A 60 14.79 -1.88 1.32
C LEU A 60 14.57 -0.73 2.32
N ALA A 61 13.36 -0.17 2.40
CA ALA A 61 13.01 0.84 3.40
C ALA A 61 13.14 0.31 4.84
N VAL A 62 12.58 -0.87 5.13
CA VAL A 62 12.69 -1.51 6.46
C VAL A 62 14.16 -1.80 6.78
N THR A 63 14.91 -2.35 5.84
CA THR A 63 16.34 -2.66 5.99
C THR A 63 17.18 -1.41 6.24
N TYR A 64 16.97 -0.37 5.43
CA TYR A 64 17.68 0.90 5.53
C TYR A 64 17.44 1.58 6.88
N ILE A 65 16.17 1.71 7.30
CA ILE A 65 15.84 2.33 8.59
C ILE A 65 16.33 1.46 9.75
N SER A 66 16.24 0.14 9.64
CA SER A 66 16.80 -0.79 10.63
C SER A 66 18.29 -0.50 10.84
N LEU A 67 19.10 -0.51 9.78
CA LEU A 67 20.53 -0.23 9.87
C LEU A 67 20.84 1.17 10.38
N LEU A 68 20.19 2.22 9.85
CA LEU A 68 20.37 3.60 10.34
C LEU A 68 20.12 3.70 11.83
N SER A 69 19.06 3.03 12.29
CA SER A 69 18.58 3.10 13.66
C SER A 69 19.46 2.28 14.61
N THR A 70 19.96 1.11 14.21
CA THR A 70 20.77 0.23 15.06
C THR A 70 22.25 0.61 15.09
N CYS A 71 22.79 1.18 14.01
CA CYS A 71 24.21 1.51 13.90
C CYS A 71 24.57 2.91 14.47
N THR A 72 23.59 3.68 14.91
CA THR A 72 23.80 5.01 15.49
C THR A 72 24.11 4.96 16.98
N THR A 73 25.05 5.77 17.44
CA THR A 73 25.37 5.92 18.88
C THR A 73 24.26 6.60 19.67
N LYS A 74 23.25 7.17 18.99
CA LYS A 74 22.06 7.75 19.62
C LYS A 74 21.07 6.69 20.10
N ASN A 75 21.18 5.46 19.61
CA ASN A 75 20.29 4.41 20.04
C ASN A 75 20.65 3.98 21.47
N LYS A 76 19.63 3.91 22.33
CA LYS A 76 19.80 3.53 23.74
C LYS A 76 19.75 2.01 23.94
N MET A 77 19.34 1.26 22.92
CA MET A 77 19.46 -0.18 22.90
C MET A 77 20.89 -0.53 22.48
N ASN A 78 21.61 -1.29 23.32
CA ASN A 78 23.01 -1.64 23.10
C ASN A 78 23.11 -2.79 22.08
N PHE A 79 23.03 -2.49 20.78
CA PHE A 79 23.15 -3.51 19.73
C PHE A 79 24.60 -3.99 19.58
N THR A 80 24.77 -5.30 19.58
CA THR A 80 26.02 -5.93 19.15
C THR A 80 26.07 -6.04 17.62
N LYS A 81 27.25 -6.27 17.05
CA LYS A 81 27.37 -6.59 15.62
C LYS A 81 26.56 -7.83 15.23
N SER A 82 26.49 -8.82 16.13
CA SER A 82 25.66 -10.00 15.92
C SER A 82 24.19 -9.62 15.79
N ASP A 83 23.66 -8.79 16.70
CA ASP A 83 22.28 -8.32 16.66
C ASP A 83 21.96 -7.61 15.34
N ILE A 84 22.86 -6.74 14.87
CA ILE A 84 22.67 -5.99 13.62
C ILE A 84 22.60 -6.93 12.42
N ARG A 85 23.44 -7.98 12.35
CA ARG A 85 23.39 -8.96 11.26
C ARG A 85 22.08 -9.74 11.22
N HIS A 86 21.57 -10.13 12.40
CA HIS A 86 20.28 -10.82 12.50
C HIS A 86 19.11 -9.90 12.11
N ILE A 87 19.08 -8.66 12.61
CA ILE A 87 18.06 -7.66 12.27
C ILE A 87 18.10 -7.34 10.77
N TYR A 88 19.28 -7.10 10.21
CA TYR A 88 19.47 -6.86 8.78
C TYR A 88 18.90 -8.00 7.94
N THR A 89 19.25 -9.23 8.29
CA THR A 89 18.77 -10.41 7.57
C THR A 89 17.26 -10.58 7.70
N ALA A 90 16.70 -10.39 8.90
CA ALA A 90 15.26 -10.47 9.10
C ALA A 90 14.53 -9.37 8.32
N ALA A 91 15.02 -8.13 8.38
CA ALA A 91 14.44 -6.97 7.68
C ALA A 91 14.43 -7.13 6.15
N LEU A 92 15.39 -7.85 5.56
CA LEU A 92 15.44 -8.08 4.12
C LEU A 92 14.46 -9.14 3.60
N PHE A 93 14.01 -10.04 4.47
CA PHE A 93 13.23 -11.20 4.07
C PHE A 93 11.87 -11.30 4.77
N HIS A 94 11.55 -10.40 5.71
CA HIS A 94 10.39 -10.57 6.58
C HIS A 94 9.06 -10.67 5.84
N ASP A 95 8.94 -9.98 4.70
CA ASP A 95 7.74 -9.93 3.89
C ASP A 95 7.90 -10.64 2.52
N PHE A 96 9.00 -11.37 2.32
CA PHE A 96 9.22 -12.16 1.12
C PHE A 96 8.42 -13.47 1.14
N ASP A 97 7.18 -13.41 0.65
CA ASP A 97 6.33 -14.57 0.40
C ASP A 97 6.40 -14.98 -1.09
N PRO A 98 7.10 -16.06 -1.46
CA PRO A 98 7.22 -16.48 -2.85
C PRO A 98 5.90 -16.98 -3.46
N LEU A 99 4.89 -17.31 -2.64
CA LEU A 99 3.62 -17.81 -3.14
C LEU A 99 2.66 -16.67 -3.51
N LYS A 100 2.82 -15.47 -2.93
CA LYS A 100 1.99 -14.26 -3.12
C LYS A 100 0.50 -14.55 -3.33
N ILE A 101 -0.07 -15.44 -2.50
CA ILE A 101 -1.50 -15.79 -2.57
C ILE A 101 -2.36 -14.56 -2.19
N MET A 102 -1.85 -13.72 -1.30
CA MET A 102 -2.40 -12.40 -0.96
C MET A 102 -1.26 -11.38 -0.92
N ASP A 103 -1.59 -10.07 -0.98
CA ASP A 103 -0.55 -9.04 -0.98
C ASP A 103 0.19 -9.01 0.36
N LYS A 104 -0.55 -9.15 1.47
CA LYS A 104 0.02 -9.40 2.79
C LYS A 104 0.68 -10.79 2.80
N PRO A 105 1.99 -10.88 3.09
CA PRO A 105 2.71 -12.14 3.11
C PRO A 105 2.20 -13.05 4.22
N HIS A 106 2.23 -14.35 3.96
CA HIS A 106 1.94 -15.35 4.97
C HIS A 106 3.25 -15.76 5.65
N GLU A 107 3.39 -15.50 6.96
CA GLU A 107 4.65 -15.65 7.68
C GLU A 107 5.23 -17.08 7.55
N MET A 108 4.37 -18.10 7.51
CA MET A 108 4.82 -19.49 7.28
C MET A 108 5.44 -19.73 5.90
N SER A 109 4.99 -19.03 4.86
CA SER A 109 5.58 -19.14 3.51
C SER A 109 6.98 -18.53 3.51
N VAL A 110 7.13 -17.37 4.15
CA VAL A 110 8.42 -16.69 4.36
C VAL A 110 9.40 -17.61 5.11
N LEU A 111 8.96 -18.17 6.24
CA LEU A 111 9.74 -19.10 7.06
C LEU A 111 10.15 -20.34 6.27
N SER A 112 9.23 -20.90 5.48
CA SER A 112 9.50 -22.06 4.62
C SER A 112 10.55 -21.73 3.56
N PHE A 113 10.47 -20.55 2.96
CA PHE A 113 11.44 -20.09 1.97
C PHE A 113 12.84 -19.99 2.55
N ILE A 114 13.05 -19.21 3.63
CA ILE A 114 14.38 -19.01 4.22
C ILE A 114 14.97 -20.30 4.80
N THR A 115 14.12 -21.27 5.17
CA THR A 115 14.55 -22.58 5.66
C THR A 115 14.97 -23.54 4.54
N SER A 116 14.45 -23.38 3.32
CA SER A 116 14.69 -24.32 2.21
C SER A 116 15.65 -23.78 1.15
N ASN A 117 15.81 -22.45 1.07
CA ASN A 117 16.67 -21.81 0.08
C ASN A 117 18.15 -21.97 0.44
N LYS A 118 18.88 -22.75 -0.37
CA LYS A 118 20.30 -23.07 -0.12
C LYS A 118 21.21 -21.85 -0.19
N ASP A 119 20.91 -20.89 -1.06
CA ASP A 119 21.73 -19.70 -1.26
C ASP A 119 21.59 -18.78 -0.05
N VAL A 120 20.36 -18.51 0.40
CA VAL A 120 20.08 -17.77 1.63
C VAL A 120 20.77 -18.41 2.84
N LEU A 121 20.62 -19.72 3.02
CA LEU A 121 21.27 -20.46 4.11
C LEU A 121 22.81 -20.41 4.05
N ASN A 122 23.39 -20.39 2.85
CA ASN A 122 24.83 -20.29 2.68
C ASN A 122 25.33 -18.88 3.01
N MET A 123 24.60 -17.84 2.59
CA MET A 123 24.92 -16.45 2.90
C MET A 123 24.79 -16.18 4.40
N MET A 124 23.72 -16.65 5.06
CA MET A 124 23.55 -16.56 6.52
C MET A 124 24.72 -17.22 7.28
N ARG A 125 25.13 -18.43 6.88
CA ARG A 125 26.28 -19.12 7.51
C ARG A 125 27.58 -18.35 7.35
N LYS A 126 27.86 -17.80 6.16
CA LYS A 126 29.06 -16.97 5.92
C LYS A 126 29.03 -15.66 6.71
N ALA A 127 27.85 -15.10 6.93
CA ALA A 127 27.64 -13.90 7.73
C ALA A 127 27.56 -14.17 9.24
N ASP A 128 27.67 -15.42 9.69
CA ASP A 128 27.52 -15.82 11.10
C ASP A 128 26.16 -15.33 11.68
N VAL A 129 25.10 -15.68 10.95
CA VAL A 129 23.69 -15.42 11.28
C VAL A 129 22.98 -16.75 11.55
N ASP A 130 22.35 -16.86 12.71
CA ASP A 130 21.54 -18.01 13.12
C ASP A 130 20.14 -17.91 12.48
N LEU A 131 19.79 -18.91 11.67
CA LEU A 131 18.50 -19.01 10.99
C LEU A 131 17.31 -18.96 11.97
N ASN A 132 17.39 -19.63 13.12
CA ASN A 132 16.28 -19.69 14.06
C ASN A 132 16.04 -18.35 14.74
N ILE A 133 17.11 -17.57 14.98
CA ILE A 133 16.98 -16.20 15.46
C ILE A 133 16.31 -15.33 14.39
N VAL A 134 16.71 -15.43 13.12
CA VAL A 134 16.04 -14.71 12.02
C VAL A 134 14.56 -15.07 11.92
N LYS A 135 14.23 -16.37 11.94
CA LYS A 135 12.85 -16.85 11.93
C LYS A 135 12.02 -16.25 13.07
N MET A 136 12.58 -16.22 14.27
CA MET A 136 11.94 -15.62 15.44
C MET A 136 11.72 -14.12 15.26
N LEU A 137 12.72 -13.38 14.78
CA LEU A 137 12.60 -11.94 14.51
C LEU A 137 11.46 -11.65 13.52
N ILE A 138 11.36 -12.43 12.44
CA ILE A 138 10.27 -12.34 11.45
C ILE A 138 8.92 -12.68 12.10
N LEU A 139 8.83 -13.79 12.86
CA LEU A 139 7.59 -14.14 13.56
C LEU A 139 7.14 -13.04 14.54
N ARG A 140 8.08 -12.29 15.13
CA ARG A 140 7.77 -11.23 16.06
C ARG A 140 7.31 -9.93 15.38
N THR A 141 7.49 -9.78 14.05
CA THR A 141 6.92 -8.65 13.30
C THR A 141 5.42 -8.76 13.08
N THR A 142 4.84 -9.96 13.23
CA THR A 142 3.40 -10.22 13.11
C THR A 142 2.56 -9.17 13.84
N HIS A 143 1.69 -8.51 13.08
CA HIS A 143 0.81 -7.45 13.58
C HIS A 143 -0.66 -7.69 13.20
N PRO A 144 -1.61 -7.46 14.12
CA PRO A 144 -1.41 -7.05 15.52
C PRO A 144 -0.84 -8.18 16.40
N TRP A 145 0.04 -7.84 17.35
CA TRP A 145 0.61 -8.79 18.32
C TRP A 145 -0.39 -9.11 19.45
N SER A 146 -1.54 -9.67 19.08
CA SER A 146 -2.63 -10.00 20.02
C SER A 146 -3.46 -11.19 19.55
N GLY A 147 -4.26 -11.76 20.46
CA GLY A 147 -5.21 -12.84 20.16
C GLY A 147 -4.56 -14.09 19.55
N GLN A 148 -5.33 -14.79 18.71
CA GLN A 148 -4.92 -16.06 18.10
C GLN A 148 -3.65 -15.92 17.25
N THR A 149 -3.50 -14.80 16.54
CA THR A 149 -2.33 -14.52 15.70
C THR A 149 -1.05 -14.50 16.53
N ARG A 150 -1.06 -13.84 17.70
CA ARG A 150 0.07 -13.87 18.65
C ARG A 150 0.33 -15.28 19.16
N ASP A 151 -0.71 -16.02 19.54
CA ASP A 151 -0.53 -17.33 20.17
C ASP A 151 0.10 -18.34 19.18
N VAL A 152 -0.28 -18.28 17.90
CA VAL A 152 0.35 -19.08 16.83
C VAL A 152 1.81 -18.67 16.60
N ALA A 153 2.08 -17.36 16.51
CA ALA A 153 3.45 -16.88 16.33
C ALA A 153 4.34 -17.24 17.52
N GLN A 154 3.84 -17.08 18.76
CA GLN A 154 4.58 -17.39 19.99
C GLN A 154 4.96 -18.87 20.06
N ALA A 155 4.05 -19.80 19.73
CA ALA A 155 4.38 -21.22 19.69
C ALA A 155 5.54 -21.53 18.74
N LYS A 156 5.61 -20.84 17.59
CA LYS A 156 6.71 -20.98 16.62
C LYS A 156 8.00 -20.29 17.07
N ILE A 157 7.89 -19.19 17.78
CA ILE A 157 9.03 -18.52 18.42
C ILE A 157 9.68 -19.46 19.45
N ASP A 158 8.88 -20.12 20.28
CA ASP A 158 9.37 -21.04 21.31
C ASP A 158 10.11 -22.24 20.67
N GLU A 159 9.58 -22.77 19.55
CA GLU A 159 10.28 -23.79 18.74
C GLU A 159 11.63 -23.29 18.21
N CYS A 160 11.70 -22.03 17.77
CA CYS A 160 12.95 -21.43 17.26
C CYS A 160 13.99 -21.28 18.39
N PHE A 161 13.58 -20.83 19.58
CA PHE A 161 14.47 -20.72 20.73
C PHE A 161 15.02 -22.07 21.19
N ALA A 162 14.19 -23.12 21.19
CA ALA A 162 14.67 -24.47 21.49
C ALA A 162 15.65 -25.01 20.43
N SER A 163 15.55 -24.53 19.19
CA SER A 163 16.32 -25.02 18.05
C SER A 163 17.68 -24.34 17.87
N SER A 164 17.83 -23.09 18.31
CA SER A 164 19.10 -22.34 18.25
C SER A 164 20.03 -22.73 19.40
N GLU A 165 21.29 -23.00 19.10
CA GLU A 165 22.31 -23.30 20.11
C GLU A 165 22.61 -22.10 21.02
N LEU A 166 22.37 -20.88 20.55
CA LEU A 166 22.61 -19.65 21.30
C LEU A 166 21.55 -19.42 22.38
N THR A 167 20.29 -19.68 22.03
CA THR A 167 19.12 -19.32 22.86
C THR A 167 18.53 -20.50 23.62
N ARG A 168 18.88 -21.75 23.26
CA ARG A 168 18.47 -22.94 24.01
C ARG A 168 18.94 -22.81 25.46
N ASP A 169 17.99 -22.95 26.39
CA ASP A 169 18.19 -22.85 27.83
C ASP A 169 18.75 -21.49 28.33
N ASN A 170 18.71 -20.44 27.50
CA ASN A 170 19.18 -19.10 27.85
C ASN A 170 18.04 -18.08 27.81
N VAL A 171 17.31 -17.96 28.93
CA VAL A 171 16.13 -17.08 29.06
C VAL A 171 16.47 -15.61 28.82
N GLU A 172 17.61 -15.13 29.33
CA GLU A 172 18.03 -13.73 29.13
C GLU A 172 18.23 -13.39 27.65
N LEU A 173 18.82 -14.32 26.89
CA LEU A 173 19.04 -14.12 25.47
C LEU A 173 17.73 -14.27 24.66
N GLN A 174 16.81 -15.14 25.08
CA GLN A 174 15.47 -15.22 24.50
C GLN A 174 14.70 -13.89 24.68
N GLU A 175 14.72 -13.32 25.88
CA GLU A 175 14.10 -12.02 26.17
C GLU A 175 14.74 -10.88 25.36
N HIS A 176 16.07 -10.87 25.24
CA HIS A 176 16.80 -9.92 24.41
C HIS A 176 16.32 -9.97 22.96
N TYR A 177 16.30 -11.16 22.34
CA TYR A 177 15.87 -11.28 20.95
C TYR A 177 14.37 -11.02 20.77
N MET A 178 13.50 -11.36 21.74
CA MET A 178 12.10 -10.93 21.72
C MET A 178 11.97 -9.40 21.67
N ASN A 179 12.81 -8.69 22.43
CA ASN A 179 12.85 -7.24 22.41
C ASN A 179 13.40 -6.69 21.08
N LEU A 180 14.36 -7.37 20.45
CA LEU A 180 14.84 -7.03 19.10
C LEU A 180 13.77 -7.26 18.03
N GLY A 181 12.99 -8.33 18.14
CA GLY A 181 11.87 -8.59 17.23
C GLY A 181 10.76 -7.54 17.38
N TRP A 182 10.47 -7.10 18.61
CA TRP A 182 9.55 -5.98 18.84
C TRP A 182 10.09 -4.68 18.24
N TYR A 183 11.39 -4.42 18.38
CA TYR A 183 12.05 -3.29 17.75
C TYR A 183 11.87 -3.31 16.23
N LEU A 184 12.17 -4.44 15.57
CA LEU A 184 12.02 -4.60 14.13
C LEU A 184 10.56 -4.40 13.69
N SER A 185 9.58 -4.96 14.42
CA SER A 185 8.15 -4.74 14.17
C SER A 185 7.76 -3.27 14.17
N VAL A 186 8.35 -2.46 15.06
CA VAL A 186 8.10 -1.03 15.12
C VAL A 186 8.83 -0.27 14.02
N VAL A 187 10.05 -0.70 13.65
CA VAL A 187 10.79 -0.13 12.51
C VAL A 187 10.01 -0.30 11.22
N ASP A 188 9.55 -1.51 10.93
CA ASP A 188 8.74 -1.84 9.75
C ASP A 188 7.55 -0.87 9.61
N ARG A 189 6.81 -0.69 10.71
CA ARG A 189 5.65 0.20 10.75
C ARG A 189 5.96 1.70 10.66
N ILE A 190 7.17 2.12 11.03
CA ILE A 190 7.58 3.53 10.96
C ILE A 190 8.23 3.88 9.62
N CYS A 191 8.96 2.95 8.99
CA CYS A 191 9.93 3.27 7.93
C CYS A 191 9.29 4.01 6.76
N GLY A 192 8.18 3.49 6.22
CA GLY A 192 7.53 4.05 5.05
C GLY A 192 7.01 5.46 5.29
N TYR A 193 6.44 5.71 6.47
CA TYR A 193 5.93 7.04 6.84
C TYR A 193 7.03 8.04 7.21
N ALA A 194 8.25 7.58 7.48
CA ALA A 194 9.39 8.43 7.80
C ALA A 194 10.21 8.84 6.57
N LEU A 195 10.22 8.03 5.50
CA LEU A 195 11.08 8.24 4.32
C LEU A 195 10.57 9.30 3.35
N GLY A 196 9.27 9.59 3.33
CA GLY A 196 8.65 10.51 2.39
C GLY A 196 7.82 11.61 3.04
N ASP A 197 7.26 12.46 2.19
CA ASP A 197 6.30 13.46 2.61
C ASP A 197 4.89 12.86 2.78
N PHE A 198 3.89 13.71 2.98
CA PHE A 198 2.52 13.25 3.15
C PHE A 198 1.93 12.61 1.88
N ALA A 199 2.37 13.01 0.69
CA ALA A 199 1.89 12.40 -0.55
C ALA A 199 2.34 10.93 -0.62
N HIS A 200 3.60 10.67 -0.25
CA HIS A 200 4.10 9.30 -0.12
C HIS A 200 3.34 8.51 0.96
N ALA A 201 3.13 9.10 2.13
CA ALA A 201 2.37 8.47 3.22
C ALA A 201 0.94 8.07 2.80
N MET A 202 0.27 8.91 2.00
CA MET A 202 -1.05 8.63 1.47
C MET A 202 -1.04 7.47 0.45
N VAL A 203 0.01 7.35 -0.37
CA VAL A 203 0.18 6.22 -1.29
C VAL A 203 0.31 4.91 -0.51
N LEU A 204 1.15 4.88 0.54
CA LEU A 204 1.30 3.69 1.40
C LEU A 204 0.00 3.31 2.11
N ALA A 205 -0.77 4.29 2.59
CA ALA A 205 -2.06 4.04 3.22
C ALA A 205 -3.08 3.43 2.22
N LYS A 206 -3.07 3.88 0.97
CA LYS A 206 -3.90 3.31 -0.11
C LYS A 206 -3.47 1.89 -0.47
N MET A 207 -2.17 1.63 -0.59
CA MET A 207 -1.64 0.28 -0.87
C MET A 207 -2.00 -0.70 0.26
N ASN A 208 -1.84 -0.29 1.52
CA ASN A 208 -2.26 -1.10 2.67
C ASN A 208 -3.78 -1.35 2.72
N ALA A 209 -4.57 -0.31 2.47
CA ALA A 209 -6.02 -0.44 2.38
C ALA A 209 -6.42 -1.42 1.28
N HIS A 210 -5.73 -1.37 0.14
CA HIS A 210 -5.92 -2.31 -0.95
C HIS A 210 -5.57 -3.75 -0.57
N ALA A 211 -4.38 -3.97 -0.01
CA ALA A 211 -3.92 -5.29 0.46
C ALA A 211 -4.90 -5.94 1.46
N LEU A 212 -5.58 -5.12 2.26
CA LEU A 212 -6.54 -5.55 3.28
C LEU A 212 -8.01 -5.43 2.84
N ALA A 213 -8.28 -5.12 1.56
CA ALA A 213 -9.62 -4.94 0.98
C ALA A 213 -10.51 -3.94 1.74
N TRP A 214 -9.92 -2.85 2.26
CA TRP A 214 -10.66 -1.79 2.93
C TRP A 214 -11.43 -0.95 1.93
N HIS A 215 -12.66 -0.60 2.29
CA HIS A 215 -13.40 0.43 1.57
C HIS A 215 -12.66 1.78 1.65
N PRO A 216 -12.59 2.58 0.57
CA PRO A 216 -11.84 3.86 0.55
C PRO A 216 -12.19 4.84 1.67
N SER A 217 -13.46 4.87 2.11
CA SER A 217 -13.92 5.72 3.22
C SER A 217 -13.35 5.35 4.60
N LEU A 218 -12.61 4.24 4.70
CA LEU A 218 -11.99 3.78 5.95
C LEU A 218 -10.50 4.09 6.00
N ILE A 219 -9.87 4.50 4.89
CA ILE A 219 -8.43 4.69 4.79
C ILE A 219 -7.94 5.66 5.88
N VAL A 220 -8.43 6.89 5.88
CA VAL A 220 -7.99 7.93 6.83
C VAL A 220 -8.29 7.53 8.28
N ARG A 221 -9.51 7.04 8.55
CA ARG A 221 -9.90 6.59 9.90
C ARG A 221 -8.98 5.49 10.44
N ARG A 222 -8.66 4.49 9.62
CA ARG A 222 -7.81 3.37 10.03
C ARG A 222 -6.35 3.77 10.11
N SER A 223 -5.87 4.67 9.24
CA SER A 223 -4.54 5.27 9.37
C SER A 223 -4.38 6.05 10.67
N VAL A 224 -5.38 6.84 11.08
CA VAL A 224 -5.36 7.52 12.39
C VAL A 224 -5.30 6.50 13.54
N ALA A 225 -6.17 5.49 13.53
CA ALA A 225 -6.17 4.45 14.57
C ALA A 225 -4.81 3.71 14.65
N TYR A 226 -4.19 3.46 13.50
CA TYR A 226 -2.87 2.87 13.40
C TYR A 226 -1.78 3.73 14.08
N PHE A 227 -1.76 5.04 13.80
CA PHE A 227 -0.79 5.93 14.45
C PHE A 227 -1.06 6.12 15.94
N GLU A 228 -2.33 6.16 16.35
CA GLU A 228 -2.70 6.23 17.77
C GLU A 228 -2.28 4.97 18.53
N ASP A 229 -2.45 3.79 17.95
CA ASP A 229 -1.99 2.52 18.53
C ASP A 229 -0.47 2.55 18.74
N LEU A 230 0.28 2.94 17.71
CA LEU A 230 1.74 3.01 17.73
C LEU A 230 2.26 4.04 18.76
N LEU A 231 1.63 5.21 18.83
CA LEU A 231 2.06 6.31 19.71
C LEU A 231 1.61 6.15 21.16
N ASN A 232 0.58 5.35 21.44
CA ASN A 232 0.07 5.13 22.79
C ASN A 232 0.50 3.77 23.34
N ASN A 233 0.08 2.68 22.69
CA ASN A 233 0.26 1.32 23.18
C ASN A 233 1.71 0.81 22.99
N GLU A 234 2.41 1.29 21.97
CA GLU A 234 3.82 0.96 21.70
C GLU A 234 4.77 2.14 21.85
N SER A 235 4.32 3.16 22.57
CA SER A 235 5.02 4.44 22.80
C SER A 235 6.50 4.28 23.18
N LYS A 236 6.82 3.33 24.08
CA LYS A 236 8.20 3.09 24.52
C LYS A 236 9.12 2.72 23.35
N MET A 237 8.73 1.71 22.57
CA MET A 237 9.55 1.22 21.45
C MET A 237 9.53 2.21 20.28
N CYS A 238 8.36 2.81 20.00
CA CYS A 238 8.23 3.89 19.02
C CYS A 238 9.19 5.05 19.31
N GLN A 239 9.28 5.50 20.56
CA GLN A 239 10.24 6.54 20.96
C GLN A 239 11.70 6.10 20.79
N HIS A 240 12.03 4.84 21.07
CA HIS A 240 13.39 4.32 20.89
C HIS A 240 13.79 4.40 19.41
N VAL A 241 12.97 3.83 18.52
CA VAL A 241 13.20 3.88 17.06
C VAL A 241 13.28 5.32 16.57
N LEU A 242 12.28 6.15 16.83
CA LEU A 242 12.27 7.54 16.36
C LEU A 242 13.48 8.32 16.87
N SER A 243 13.86 8.18 18.14
CA SER A 243 15.01 8.92 18.69
C SER A 243 16.36 8.58 18.06
N SER A 244 16.47 7.40 17.46
CA SER A 244 17.70 6.90 16.84
C SER A 244 17.88 7.35 15.38
N ILE A 245 16.79 7.64 14.66
CA ILE A 245 16.85 8.06 13.25
C ILE A 245 17.10 9.57 13.09
N PRO A 246 17.61 10.02 11.92
CA PRO A 246 17.80 11.44 11.61
C PRO A 246 16.58 12.34 11.88
N TYR A 247 16.84 13.61 12.18
CA TYR A 247 15.79 14.59 12.49
C TYR A 247 14.75 14.73 11.37
N GLU A 248 15.19 14.82 10.10
CA GLU A 248 14.26 14.99 8.98
C GLU A 248 13.32 13.78 8.83
N LEU A 249 13.80 12.55 9.04
CA LEU A 249 12.94 11.34 8.97
C LEU A 249 11.91 11.31 10.10
N ARG A 250 12.29 11.69 11.32
CA ARG A 250 11.33 11.88 12.44
C ARG A 250 10.28 12.92 12.11
N LYS A 251 10.71 14.05 11.55
CA LYS A 251 9.83 15.17 11.18
C LYS A 251 8.83 14.72 10.11
N ASN A 252 9.28 13.99 9.10
CA ASN A 252 8.41 13.39 8.08
C ASN A 252 7.34 12.48 8.70
N PHE A 253 7.74 11.57 9.58
CA PHE A 253 6.81 10.70 10.30
C PHE A 253 5.73 11.50 11.04
N PHE A 254 6.12 12.47 11.87
CA PHE A 254 5.14 13.28 12.60
C PHE A 254 4.29 14.19 11.70
N ASN A 255 4.86 14.69 10.60
CA ASN A 255 4.08 15.43 9.59
C ASN A 255 3.01 14.54 8.95
N ALA A 256 3.32 13.27 8.67
CA ALA A 256 2.35 12.30 8.17
C ALA A 256 1.23 12.07 9.18
N VAL A 257 1.58 11.81 10.46
CA VAL A 257 0.60 11.65 11.56
C VAL A 257 -0.34 12.85 11.64
N LEU A 258 0.21 14.07 11.72
CA LEU A 258 -0.58 15.30 11.83
C LEU A 258 -1.47 15.53 10.61
N SER A 259 -0.99 15.21 9.42
CA SER A 259 -1.75 15.36 8.18
C SER A 259 -2.92 14.38 8.11
N PHE A 260 -2.75 13.12 8.54
CA PHE A 260 -3.87 12.17 8.66
C PHE A 260 -4.90 12.60 9.71
N MET A 261 -4.45 13.13 10.85
CA MET A 261 -5.35 13.70 11.87
C MET A 261 -6.15 14.89 11.34
N HIS A 262 -5.51 15.76 10.56
CA HIS A 262 -6.17 16.88 9.90
C HIS A 262 -7.21 16.41 8.87
N LEU A 263 -6.85 15.44 8.02
CA LEU A 263 -7.82 14.82 7.10
C LEU A 263 -8.98 14.17 7.84
N ARG A 264 -8.73 13.50 8.97
CA ARG A 264 -9.80 12.88 9.75
C ARG A 264 -10.74 13.92 10.34
N THR A 265 -10.20 15.04 10.79
CA THR A 265 -11.00 16.18 11.25
C THR A 265 -11.88 16.70 10.11
N LYS A 266 -11.29 16.88 8.91
CA LYS A 266 -12.03 17.31 7.71
C LYS A 266 -13.15 16.33 7.34
N GLU A 267 -12.91 15.03 7.38
CA GLU A 267 -13.94 14.00 7.17
C GLU A 267 -15.11 14.13 8.15
N ILE A 268 -14.82 14.34 9.44
CA ILE A 268 -15.85 14.52 10.47
C ILE A 268 -16.63 15.81 10.22
N THR A 269 -15.96 16.90 9.86
CA THR A 269 -16.61 18.17 9.52
C THR A 269 -17.55 18.00 8.32
N ILE A 270 -17.08 17.41 7.21
CA ILE A 270 -17.91 17.16 6.02
C ILE A 270 -19.12 16.28 6.40
N GLN A 271 -18.91 15.23 7.20
CA GLN A 271 -19.99 14.36 7.64
C GLN A 271 -21.02 15.11 8.50
N ALA A 272 -20.57 16.00 9.39
CA ALA A 272 -21.44 16.85 10.19
C ALA A 272 -22.24 17.81 9.30
N GLU A 273 -21.58 18.53 8.39
CA GLU A 273 -22.24 19.44 7.44
C GLU A 273 -23.24 18.70 6.54
N TYR A 274 -22.91 17.49 6.09
CA TYR A 274 -23.83 16.64 5.33
C TYR A 274 -25.07 16.25 6.12
N THR A 275 -24.92 16.00 7.43
CA THR A 275 -26.01 15.55 8.30
C THR A 275 -26.88 16.71 8.79
N TYR A 276 -26.26 17.84 9.15
CA TYR A 276 -26.92 18.97 9.82
C TYR A 276 -27.22 20.14 8.88
N ASP A 277 -26.31 20.45 7.93
CA ASP A 277 -26.38 21.65 7.09
C ASP A 277 -27.00 21.38 5.71
N ASN A 278 -27.60 20.21 5.52
CA ASN A 278 -28.27 19.78 4.28
C ASN A 278 -27.36 19.92 3.03
N LEU A 279 -26.06 19.63 3.12
CA LEU A 279 -25.22 19.57 1.93
C LEU A 279 -25.84 18.59 0.93
N ARG A 280 -26.02 19.05 -0.32
CA ARG A 280 -26.61 18.22 -1.37
C ARG A 280 -25.55 17.83 -2.37
N PHE A 281 -25.51 16.55 -2.72
CA PHE A 281 -24.76 16.10 -3.89
C PHE A 281 -25.66 16.16 -5.12
N VAL A 282 -25.16 16.80 -6.17
CA VAL A 282 -25.88 17.02 -7.42
C VAL A 282 -25.07 16.40 -8.55
N PRO A 283 -25.43 15.20 -9.03
CA PRO A 283 -24.77 14.60 -10.18
C PRO A 283 -25.15 15.40 -11.44
N THR A 284 -24.15 15.79 -12.23
CA THR A 284 -24.32 16.73 -13.35
C THR A 284 -23.69 16.17 -14.62
N ILE A 285 -24.47 16.15 -15.72
CA ILE A 285 -23.94 15.86 -17.07
C ILE A 285 -23.25 17.13 -17.58
N GLU A 286 -21.99 17.01 -17.98
CA GLU A 286 -21.17 18.16 -18.34
C GLU A 286 -21.24 18.46 -19.84
N THR A 287 -21.33 19.74 -20.20
CA THR A 287 -21.42 20.17 -21.59
C THR A 287 -20.06 20.13 -22.29
N MET A 288 -20.06 20.05 -23.62
CA MET A 288 -18.81 20.16 -24.39
C MET A 288 -18.12 21.52 -24.21
N GLU A 289 -18.87 22.57 -23.89
CA GLU A 289 -18.30 23.87 -23.55
C GLU A 289 -17.47 23.79 -22.25
N ALA A 290 -18.04 23.21 -21.18
CA ALA A 290 -17.32 23.00 -19.91
C ALA A 290 -16.11 22.09 -20.10
N ARG A 291 -16.24 21.02 -20.89
CA ARG A 291 -15.18 20.06 -21.19
C ARG A 291 -14.00 20.64 -21.96
N ASN A 292 -14.16 21.79 -22.62
CA ASN A 292 -13.07 22.52 -23.29
C ASN A 292 -12.41 23.57 -22.38
N ASN A 293 -12.97 23.85 -21.20
CA ASN A 293 -12.40 24.80 -20.26
C ASN A 293 -11.16 24.21 -19.55
N PRO A 294 -9.97 24.83 -19.64
CA PRO A 294 -8.76 24.35 -18.98
C PRO A 294 -8.87 24.21 -17.45
N GLU A 295 -9.59 25.11 -16.77
CA GLU A 295 -9.76 25.07 -15.30
C GLU A 295 -10.61 23.87 -14.88
N PHE A 296 -11.64 23.55 -15.67
CA PHE A 296 -12.46 22.36 -15.47
C PHE A 296 -11.62 21.08 -15.61
N ILE A 297 -10.81 21.00 -16.67
CA ILE A 297 -9.94 19.84 -16.91
C ILE A 297 -8.91 19.70 -15.80
N SER A 298 -8.26 20.79 -15.40
CA SER A 298 -7.31 20.81 -14.28
C SER A 298 -7.95 20.30 -13.00
N THR A 299 -9.17 20.76 -12.69
CA THR A 299 -9.91 20.32 -11.50
C THR A 299 -10.19 18.81 -11.54
N LEU A 300 -10.59 18.26 -12.69
CA LEU A 300 -10.80 16.82 -12.82
C LEU A 300 -9.48 16.04 -12.74
N PHE A 301 -8.39 16.57 -13.29
CA PHE A 301 -7.07 15.95 -13.23
C PHE A 301 -6.56 15.88 -11.78
N ASP A 302 -6.78 16.91 -10.97
CA ASP A 302 -6.39 16.90 -9.55
C ASP A 302 -7.12 15.79 -8.79
N ILE A 303 -8.42 15.60 -9.05
CA ILE A 303 -9.22 14.52 -8.44
C ILE A 303 -8.78 13.15 -8.98
N PHE A 304 -8.48 13.05 -10.26
CA PHE A 304 -7.95 11.84 -10.89
C PHE A 304 -6.60 11.43 -10.30
N ALA A 305 -5.71 12.39 -10.05
CA ALA A 305 -4.40 12.16 -9.45
C ALA A 305 -4.50 11.65 -8.01
N GLU A 306 -5.64 11.85 -7.32
CA GLU A 306 -5.90 11.23 -6.03
C GLU A 306 -6.19 9.71 -6.12
N LEU A 307 -6.50 9.16 -7.29
CA LEU A 307 -6.69 7.71 -7.42
C LEU A 307 -5.36 6.95 -7.22
N PRO A 308 -5.39 5.71 -6.72
CA PRO A 308 -4.28 4.77 -6.86
C PRO A 308 -3.77 4.67 -8.30
N LYS A 309 -2.46 4.55 -8.52
CA LYS A 309 -1.86 4.48 -9.86
C LYS A 309 -2.52 3.43 -10.78
N PRO A 310 -2.83 2.19 -10.36
CA PRO A 310 -3.46 1.22 -11.24
C PRO A 310 -4.91 1.56 -11.63
N LEU A 311 -5.54 2.51 -10.92
CA LEU A 311 -6.87 3.01 -11.22
C LEU A 311 -6.84 4.28 -12.09
N GLN A 312 -5.64 4.83 -12.37
CA GLN A 312 -5.44 5.97 -13.24
C GLN A 312 -5.30 5.50 -14.69
N PHE A 313 -6.43 5.30 -15.38
CA PHE A 313 -6.42 4.87 -16.78
C PHE A 313 -5.98 6.00 -17.72
N SER A 314 -5.00 5.70 -18.58
CA SER A 314 -4.50 6.58 -19.63
C SER A 314 -4.17 8.01 -19.16
N PRO A 315 -3.31 8.19 -18.14
CA PRO A 315 -3.03 9.49 -17.54
C PRO A 315 -2.45 10.50 -18.56
N GLU A 316 -1.66 10.01 -19.51
CA GLU A 316 -1.04 10.81 -20.57
C GLU A 316 -2.05 11.38 -21.57
N SER A 317 -3.20 10.72 -21.74
CA SER A 317 -4.27 11.15 -22.65
C SER A 317 -5.53 11.63 -21.92
N PHE A 318 -5.41 11.91 -20.61
CA PHE A 318 -6.54 12.31 -19.77
C PHE A 318 -7.27 13.53 -20.36
N GLU A 319 -6.54 14.59 -20.66
CA GLU A 319 -7.09 15.83 -21.22
C GLU A 319 -7.83 15.59 -22.55
N GLN A 320 -7.26 14.79 -23.46
CA GLN A 320 -7.87 14.44 -24.74
C GLN A 320 -9.18 13.67 -24.52
N SER A 321 -9.18 12.71 -23.60
CA SER A 321 -10.38 11.93 -23.28
C SER A 321 -11.48 12.78 -22.62
N ILE A 322 -11.12 13.79 -21.82
CA ILE A 322 -12.10 14.77 -21.32
C ILE A 322 -12.70 15.60 -22.45
N ARG A 323 -12.04 15.78 -23.59
CA ARG A 323 -12.61 16.50 -24.74
C ARG A 323 -13.35 15.62 -25.76
N ASP A 324 -13.34 14.30 -25.58
CA ASP A 324 -13.91 13.35 -26.55
C ASP A 324 -15.45 13.23 -26.43
N PRO A 325 -16.23 13.56 -27.48
CA PRO A 325 -17.70 13.45 -27.44
C PRO A 325 -18.24 12.02 -27.27
N GLU A 326 -17.44 10.99 -27.54
CA GLU A 326 -17.83 9.59 -27.32
C GLU A 326 -17.73 9.19 -25.84
N ILE A 327 -16.92 9.91 -25.06
CA ILE A 327 -16.80 9.71 -23.62
C ILE A 327 -18.05 10.25 -22.91
N ILE A 328 -18.64 9.39 -22.09
CA ILE A 328 -19.62 9.74 -21.07
C ILE A 328 -18.87 10.33 -19.90
N LEU A 329 -19.23 11.56 -19.52
CA LEU A 329 -18.66 12.26 -18.38
C LEU A 329 -19.77 12.91 -17.56
N ASN A 330 -19.82 12.58 -16.28
CA ASN A 330 -20.65 13.29 -15.31
C ASN A 330 -19.88 13.56 -14.03
N THR A 331 -20.12 14.72 -13.43
CA THR A 331 -19.51 15.12 -12.15
C THR A 331 -20.47 14.90 -11.00
N LEU A 332 -19.94 14.92 -9.79
CA LEU A 332 -20.68 15.15 -8.55
C LEU A 332 -20.35 16.54 -8.05
N ARG A 333 -21.36 17.40 -7.90
CA ARG A 333 -21.18 18.78 -7.45
C ARG A 333 -21.82 19.04 -6.10
N LEU A 334 -21.22 19.95 -5.34
CA LEU A 334 -21.72 20.37 -4.04
C LEU A 334 -22.85 21.40 -4.21
N ASN A 335 -23.97 21.17 -3.54
CA ASN A 335 -25.17 22.01 -3.41
C ASN A 335 -25.99 22.24 -4.70
N ASN A 336 -25.36 22.46 -5.85
CA ASN A 336 -26.03 22.72 -7.13
C ASN A 336 -25.16 22.30 -8.34
N CYS A 337 -25.73 22.31 -9.54
CA CYS A 337 -25.07 21.88 -10.78
C CYS A 337 -23.93 22.79 -11.27
N THR A 338 -23.71 23.95 -10.62
CA THR A 338 -22.56 24.84 -10.89
C THR A 338 -21.59 24.90 -9.72
N GLY A 339 -21.83 24.12 -8.66
CA GLY A 339 -21.02 24.11 -7.45
C GLY A 339 -19.67 23.43 -7.62
N GLU A 340 -18.92 23.37 -6.53
CA GLU A 340 -17.60 22.70 -6.46
C GLU A 340 -17.70 21.25 -6.92
N ILE A 341 -16.77 20.84 -7.78
CA ILE A 341 -16.66 19.45 -8.25
C ILE A 341 -15.99 18.62 -7.18
N LEU A 342 -16.73 17.63 -6.67
CA LEU A 342 -16.26 16.71 -5.65
C LEU A 342 -15.70 15.43 -6.25
N GLY A 343 -16.19 15.04 -7.42
CA GLY A 343 -15.82 13.79 -8.09
C GLY A 343 -16.39 13.70 -9.49
N PHE A 344 -16.05 12.64 -10.21
CA PHE A 344 -16.59 12.36 -11.52
C PHE A 344 -16.64 10.85 -11.83
N ALA A 345 -17.54 10.49 -12.74
CA ALA A 345 -17.55 9.22 -13.45
C ALA A 345 -17.25 9.49 -14.93
N LYS A 346 -16.36 8.69 -15.49
CA LYS A 346 -15.89 8.79 -16.87
C LYS A 346 -15.80 7.41 -17.50
N GLY A 347 -16.06 7.33 -18.80
CA GLY A 347 -15.97 6.08 -19.52
C GLY A 347 -16.47 6.20 -20.95
N GLY A 348 -16.15 5.23 -21.78
CA GLY A 348 -16.47 5.24 -23.20
C GLY A 348 -16.61 3.84 -23.79
N PRO A 349 -16.69 3.71 -25.12
CA PRO A 349 -16.66 2.42 -25.79
C PRO A 349 -15.48 1.57 -25.30
N LEU A 350 -15.73 0.28 -25.04
CA LEU A 350 -14.70 -0.65 -24.57
C LEU A 350 -13.48 -0.69 -25.50
N GLU A 351 -13.70 -0.54 -26.81
CA GLU A 351 -12.66 -0.56 -27.84
C GLU A 351 -11.70 0.64 -27.78
N SER A 352 -12.02 1.67 -27.01
CA SER A 352 -11.13 2.83 -26.77
C SER A 352 -10.06 2.55 -25.72
N TYR A 353 -10.08 1.39 -25.06
CA TYR A 353 -9.18 1.06 -23.96
C TYR A 353 -8.26 -0.11 -24.31
N THR A 354 -6.98 0.04 -23.96
CA THR A 354 -6.02 -1.07 -23.97
C THR A 354 -6.13 -1.81 -22.64
N LEU A 355 -6.68 -3.02 -22.68
CA LEU A 355 -6.84 -3.87 -21.51
C LEU A 355 -5.66 -4.83 -21.32
N ASP A 356 -5.50 -5.32 -20.10
CA ASP A 356 -4.55 -6.40 -19.79
C ASP A 356 -4.82 -7.62 -20.68
N PRO A 357 -3.80 -8.23 -21.30
CA PRO A 357 -3.98 -9.38 -22.21
C PRO A 357 -4.68 -10.59 -21.58
N ARG A 358 -4.71 -10.70 -20.25
CA ARG A 358 -5.43 -11.75 -19.52
C ARG A 358 -6.95 -11.55 -19.56
N ILE A 359 -7.44 -10.36 -19.93
CA ILE A 359 -8.87 -10.05 -20.02
C ILE A 359 -9.39 -10.51 -21.38
N ASN A 360 -10.14 -11.61 -21.36
CA ASN A 360 -10.85 -12.11 -22.54
C ASN A 360 -12.35 -11.76 -22.48
N ASP A 361 -12.68 -10.50 -22.74
CA ASP A 361 -14.07 -10.03 -22.77
C ASP A 361 -14.72 -10.40 -24.11
N VAL A 362 -15.69 -11.33 -24.08
CA VAL A 362 -16.41 -11.80 -25.29
C VAL A 362 -17.19 -10.70 -26.03
N ASN A 363 -17.39 -9.54 -25.40
CA ASN A 363 -18.04 -8.39 -26.04
C ASN A 363 -17.06 -7.36 -26.61
N TYR A 364 -15.74 -7.58 -26.46
CA TYR A 364 -14.74 -6.73 -27.08
C TYR A 364 -14.88 -6.74 -28.61
N ALA A 365 -14.74 -5.57 -29.23
CA ALA A 365 -14.93 -5.33 -30.68
C ALA A 365 -16.36 -5.51 -31.22
N LEU A 366 -17.37 -5.70 -30.35
CA LEU A 366 -18.77 -5.73 -30.75
C LEU A 366 -19.44 -4.35 -30.67
N HIS A 367 -18.74 -3.32 -30.18
CA HIS A 367 -19.24 -1.94 -30.03
C HIS A 367 -20.55 -1.85 -29.25
N ASN A 368 -20.77 -2.78 -28.33
CA ASN A 368 -21.99 -2.92 -27.55
C ASN A 368 -21.73 -2.75 -26.04
N THR A 369 -20.48 -2.48 -25.64
CA THR A 369 -20.05 -2.43 -24.24
C THR A 369 -19.40 -1.10 -23.93
N VAL A 370 -19.83 -0.48 -22.82
CA VAL A 370 -19.18 0.71 -22.26
C VAL A 370 -18.22 0.29 -21.15
N PHE A 371 -17.01 0.84 -21.14
CA PHE A 371 -16.09 0.75 -20.02
C PHE A 371 -16.29 1.94 -19.08
N LEU A 372 -16.61 1.67 -17.82
CA LEU A 372 -16.62 2.67 -16.75
C LEU A 372 -15.26 2.65 -16.05
N GLU A 373 -14.53 3.75 -16.15
CA GLU A 373 -13.30 3.95 -15.38
C GLU A 373 -13.61 3.98 -13.87
N PRO A 374 -12.62 3.69 -13.00
CA PRO A 374 -12.79 3.82 -11.56
C PRO A 374 -13.33 5.19 -11.18
N LEU A 375 -14.35 5.21 -10.31
CA LEU A 375 -14.97 6.45 -9.85
C LEU A 375 -13.94 7.28 -9.09
N ALA A 376 -13.80 8.56 -9.47
CA ALA A 376 -12.89 9.49 -8.83
C ALA A 376 -13.68 10.42 -7.90
N LEU A 377 -13.25 10.54 -6.64
CA LEU A 377 -13.89 11.38 -5.65
C LEU A 377 -12.83 11.92 -4.69
N ARG A 378 -12.90 13.22 -4.39
CA ARG A 378 -12.03 13.89 -3.44
C ARG A 378 -12.05 13.19 -2.08
N MET A 379 -10.88 13.07 -1.48
CA MET A 379 -10.74 12.57 -0.11
C MET A 379 -11.62 13.39 0.85
N GLY A 380 -12.29 12.70 1.77
CA GLY A 380 -13.25 13.31 2.69
C GLY A 380 -14.71 13.07 2.35
N TYR A 381 -15.04 12.86 1.07
CA TYR A 381 -16.43 12.66 0.61
C TYR A 381 -16.81 11.19 0.39
N TRP A 382 -15.85 10.27 0.51
CA TRP A 382 -16.08 8.83 0.39
C TRP A 382 -17.02 8.32 1.49
N GLY A 383 -17.94 7.43 1.11
CA GLY A 383 -18.90 6.83 2.05
C GLY A 383 -20.20 7.62 2.26
N LEU A 384 -20.36 8.78 1.61
CA LEU A 384 -21.57 9.62 1.69
C LEU A 384 -22.56 9.41 0.53
N GLY A 385 -22.46 8.28 -0.19
CA GLY A 385 -23.38 7.93 -1.30
C GLY A 385 -23.09 8.61 -2.66
N GLY A 386 -22.14 9.55 -2.73
CA GLY A 386 -21.81 10.26 -3.96
C GLY A 386 -21.39 9.36 -5.14
N GLY A 387 -20.61 8.31 -4.87
CA GLY A 387 -20.20 7.34 -5.90
C GLY A 387 -21.37 6.59 -6.52
N GLN A 388 -22.40 6.25 -5.73
CA GLN A 388 -23.61 5.60 -6.25
C GLN A 388 -24.38 6.53 -7.19
N GLN A 389 -24.50 7.82 -6.85
CA GLN A 389 -25.20 8.80 -7.68
C GLN A 389 -24.49 9.02 -9.02
N MET A 390 -23.15 9.15 -8.99
CA MET A 390 -22.36 9.27 -10.23
C MET A 390 -22.48 8.05 -11.11
N ARG A 391 -22.37 6.84 -10.54
CA ARG A 391 -22.52 5.58 -11.29
C ARG A 391 -23.90 5.45 -11.90
N HIS A 392 -24.95 5.80 -11.14
CA HIS A 392 -26.32 5.71 -11.64
C HIS A 392 -26.55 6.61 -12.86
N LEU A 393 -26.11 7.88 -12.79
CA LEU A 393 -26.20 8.81 -13.91
C LEU A 393 -25.36 8.35 -15.12
N PHE A 394 -24.19 7.76 -14.87
CA PHE A 394 -23.36 7.17 -15.93
C PHE A 394 -24.11 6.02 -16.63
N VAL A 395 -24.69 5.09 -15.87
CA VAL A 395 -25.47 3.96 -16.38
C VAL A 395 -26.66 4.43 -17.22
N MET A 396 -27.40 5.45 -16.77
CA MET A 396 -28.51 6.03 -17.54
C MET A 396 -28.04 6.61 -18.90
N GLN A 397 -26.89 7.27 -18.93
CA GLN A 397 -26.31 7.79 -20.16
C GLN A 397 -25.84 6.67 -21.09
N ALA A 398 -25.26 5.59 -20.53
CA ALA A 398 -24.85 4.43 -21.31
C ALA A 398 -26.04 3.73 -21.99
N HIS A 399 -27.15 3.56 -21.27
CA HIS A 399 -28.43 3.11 -21.84
C HIS A 399 -28.92 4.00 -22.97
N THR A 400 -28.87 5.33 -22.78
CA THR A 400 -29.30 6.30 -23.80
C THR A 400 -28.43 6.23 -25.06
N LYS A 401 -27.15 5.87 -24.91
CA LYS A 401 -26.21 5.59 -26.01
C LYS A 401 -26.33 4.15 -26.57
N MET A 402 -27.34 3.39 -26.16
CA MET A 402 -27.66 2.04 -26.67
C MET A 402 -26.59 0.96 -26.40
N PHE A 403 -25.73 1.17 -25.40
CA PHE A 403 -24.86 0.10 -24.91
C PHE A 403 -25.69 -1.01 -24.25
N LYS A 404 -25.29 -2.27 -24.46
CA LYS A 404 -25.94 -3.46 -23.91
C LYS A 404 -25.28 -3.96 -22.63
N TYR A 405 -24.00 -3.65 -22.46
CA TYR A 405 -23.21 -4.08 -21.33
C TYR A 405 -22.38 -2.92 -20.78
N LEU A 406 -22.11 -2.98 -19.48
CA LEU A 406 -21.12 -2.14 -18.82
C LEU A 406 -20.06 -3.05 -18.23
N THR A 407 -18.81 -2.65 -18.38
CA THR A 407 -17.67 -3.33 -17.79
C THR A 407 -16.75 -2.34 -17.08
N SER A 408 -16.00 -2.81 -16.09
CA SER A 408 -15.18 -1.96 -15.22
C SER A 408 -14.27 -2.81 -14.32
N PHE A 409 -13.39 -2.16 -13.57
CA PHE A 409 -12.63 -2.77 -12.49
C PHE A 409 -13.21 -2.40 -11.13
N ALA A 410 -13.23 -3.35 -10.20
CA ALA A 410 -13.59 -3.11 -8.81
C ALA A 410 -12.95 -4.16 -7.89
N LEU A 411 -12.90 -3.88 -6.59
CA LEU A 411 -12.48 -4.87 -5.60
C LEU A 411 -13.41 -6.10 -5.67
N ARG A 412 -12.84 -7.31 -5.54
CA ARG A 412 -13.59 -8.58 -5.59
C ARG A 412 -14.84 -8.59 -4.71
N ASP A 413 -14.75 -8.05 -3.49
CA ASP A 413 -15.88 -8.01 -2.55
C ASP A 413 -16.98 -7.03 -3.02
N VAL A 414 -16.60 -5.95 -3.70
CA VAL A 414 -17.56 -5.01 -4.32
C VAL A 414 -18.30 -5.71 -5.45
N ILE A 415 -17.60 -6.46 -6.29
CA ILE A 415 -18.23 -7.21 -7.39
C ILE A 415 -19.14 -8.30 -6.83
N GLN A 416 -18.68 -9.04 -5.82
CA GLN A 416 -19.49 -10.06 -5.15
C GLN A 416 -20.81 -9.50 -4.62
N SER A 417 -20.79 -8.28 -4.04
CA SER A 417 -22.01 -7.60 -3.56
C SER A 417 -22.97 -7.17 -4.68
N ARG A 418 -22.50 -7.11 -5.93
CA ARG A 418 -23.26 -6.73 -7.12
C ARG A 418 -23.84 -7.92 -7.88
N ILE A 419 -23.35 -9.14 -7.65
CA ILE A 419 -23.86 -10.34 -8.34
C ILE A 419 -25.37 -10.46 -8.16
N ASP A 420 -25.87 -10.34 -6.93
CA ASP A 420 -27.29 -10.50 -6.64
C ASP A 420 -28.15 -9.29 -7.03
N ARG A 421 -27.54 -8.12 -7.28
CA ARG A 421 -28.25 -6.84 -7.48
C ARG A 421 -28.24 -6.33 -8.92
N GLU A 422 -27.14 -6.57 -9.62
CA GLU A 422 -26.84 -6.06 -10.96
C GLU A 422 -26.47 -7.20 -11.93
N GLU A 423 -26.65 -8.46 -11.52
CA GLU A 423 -26.26 -9.65 -12.29
C GLU A 423 -24.79 -9.58 -12.75
N ALA A 424 -23.92 -9.06 -11.88
CA ALA A 424 -22.50 -8.91 -12.18
C ALA A 424 -21.82 -10.26 -12.39
N GLU A 425 -20.93 -10.32 -13.38
CA GLU A 425 -20.10 -11.50 -13.66
C GLU A 425 -18.62 -11.14 -13.64
N PHE A 426 -17.80 -12.01 -13.04
CA PHE A 426 -16.35 -11.91 -13.11
C PHE A 426 -15.89 -12.35 -14.51
N VAL A 427 -15.26 -11.45 -15.25
CA VAL A 427 -14.68 -11.75 -16.55
C VAL A 427 -13.19 -12.10 -16.41
N ALA A 428 -12.45 -11.42 -15.55
CA ALA A 428 -11.08 -11.79 -15.17
C ALA A 428 -10.82 -11.48 -13.70
N LYS A 429 -10.12 -12.40 -13.02
CA LYS A 429 -9.68 -12.23 -11.63
C LYS A 429 -8.18 -12.03 -11.57
N PHE A 430 -7.74 -11.07 -10.76
CA PHE A 430 -6.34 -10.75 -10.56
C PHE A 430 -5.97 -11.00 -9.11
N ASP A 431 -4.93 -11.79 -8.90
CA ASP A 431 -4.34 -12.02 -7.59
C ASP A 431 -2.87 -11.59 -7.66
N PRO A 432 -2.32 -11.01 -6.57
CA PRO A 432 -2.95 -10.84 -5.25
C PRO A 432 -3.86 -9.61 -5.09
N GLU A 433 -3.98 -8.74 -6.10
CA GLU A 433 -4.59 -7.41 -5.96
C GLU A 433 -6.11 -7.47 -5.72
N ARG A 434 -6.80 -8.47 -6.28
CA ARG A 434 -8.26 -8.60 -6.22
C ARG A 434 -9.01 -7.40 -6.81
N TRP A 435 -8.35 -6.59 -7.64
CA TRP A 435 -9.00 -5.65 -8.56
C TRP A 435 -9.42 -6.41 -9.81
N ASP A 436 -10.58 -7.05 -9.70
CA ASP A 436 -11.09 -7.90 -10.75
C ASP A 436 -11.84 -7.06 -11.80
N TYR A 437 -11.82 -7.59 -13.02
CA TYR A 437 -12.56 -7.04 -14.15
C TYR A 437 -13.91 -7.75 -14.23
N TYR A 438 -15.00 -6.98 -14.24
CA TYR A 438 -16.37 -7.50 -14.18
C TYR A 438 -17.26 -6.84 -15.22
N ARG A 439 -18.32 -7.55 -15.61
CA ARG A 439 -19.34 -7.08 -16.55
C ARG A 439 -20.72 -7.15 -15.90
N ILE A 440 -21.60 -6.23 -16.31
CA ILE A 440 -23.04 -6.27 -16.04
C ILE A 440 -23.79 -6.07 -17.35
N LYS A 441 -25.03 -6.57 -17.40
CA LYS A 441 -25.98 -6.18 -18.43
C LYS A 441 -26.59 -4.84 -18.07
N LEU A 442 -26.72 -3.96 -19.05
CA LEU A 442 -27.46 -2.70 -18.92
C LEU A 442 -28.95 -2.99 -19.11
#